data_AF-A0A534RM35-F1
#
_entry.id   AF-A0A534RM35-F1
#
_cell.length_a   1.000
_cell.length_b   1.000
_cell.length_c   1.000
_cell.angle_alpha   90.00
_cell.angle_beta   90.00
_cell.angle_gamma   90.00
#
_symmetry.space_group_name_H-M   'P 1'
#
loop_
_entity.id
_entity.type
_entity.pdbx_description
1 polymer ?
#
loop_
_entity_poly.entity_id
_entity_poly.type
_entity_poly.pdbx_seq_one_letter_code
_entity_poly.pdbx_strand_id
1 'polypeptide(L)'
;MPEEEWEDGDSGDGDDLRRRRARGRYAEGYCLANDLEQSTGRVFQAIARIVEASPLLRETAQIMQSKIAFPSAGATITALASDYAGAAGSNPTIVVFDELWGYMSERAHRLWDEMVPVPTRAVSVRLTITYAGFEGESDLLEALYKRGLQGEEVAPSLYRQPGLLMLWSHEPVAPWPPFWA
;
A
#
# COMPACT_ATOMS: atom_id res chain seq x y z
N MET A 1 40.80 5.48 47.55
CA MET A 1 39.41 5.02 47.41
C MET A 1 38.48 6.12 47.89
N PRO A 2 37.40 6.44 47.16
CA PRO A 2 36.77 5.60 46.15
C PRO A 2 36.85 6.15 44.72
N GLU A 3 36.78 5.20 43.80
CA GLU A 3 36.62 5.34 42.36
C GLU A 3 35.17 5.75 42.07
N GLU A 4 34.97 6.73 41.20
CA GLU A 4 33.64 7.02 40.62
C GLU A 4 33.37 5.97 39.54
N GLU A 5 32.47 5.04 39.85
CA GLU A 5 31.84 4.14 38.90
C GLU A 5 31.09 4.95 37.85
N TRP A 6 31.50 4.81 36.59
CA TRP A 6 30.68 5.19 35.45
C TRP A 6 29.60 4.11 35.32
N GLU A 7 28.38 4.42 35.78
CA GLU A 7 27.21 3.62 35.43
C GLU A 7 26.97 3.77 33.91
N ASP A 8 27.09 2.65 33.20
CA ASP A 8 26.64 2.50 31.81
C ASP A 8 25.14 2.83 31.75
N GLY A 9 24.85 4.08 31.41
CA GLY A 9 23.51 4.57 31.11
C GLY A 9 22.96 3.82 29.90
N ASP A 10 22.06 2.88 30.19
CA ASP A 10 21.15 2.17 29.31
C ASP A 10 20.81 2.94 28.02
N SER A 11 21.51 2.61 26.94
CA SER A 11 21.24 3.13 25.60
C SER A 11 20.14 2.34 24.86
N GLY A 12 19.18 1.78 25.59
CA GLY A 12 18.13 0.90 25.04
C GLY A 12 16.87 1.57 24.50
N ASP A 13 16.59 2.83 24.87
CA ASP A 13 15.22 3.36 24.76
C ASP A 13 14.89 3.98 23.37
N GLY A 14 15.91 4.44 22.64
CA GLY A 14 15.74 5.05 21.31
C GLY A 14 15.39 4.05 20.20
N ASP A 15 15.87 2.81 20.31
CA ASP A 15 15.61 1.74 19.34
C ASP A 15 14.26 1.05 19.60
N ASP A 16 13.84 0.95 20.86
CA ASP A 16 12.52 0.39 21.22
C ASP A 16 11.37 1.31 20.79
N LEU A 17 11.53 2.64 20.85
CA LEU A 17 10.50 3.56 20.36
C LEU A 17 10.31 3.49 18.83
N ARG A 18 11.41 3.28 18.07
CA ARG A 18 11.39 3.06 16.62
C ARG A 18 10.79 1.70 16.27
N ARG A 19 11.15 0.64 17.02
CA ARG A 19 10.56 -0.71 16.89
C ARG A 19 9.07 -0.73 17.25
N ARG A 20 8.63 0.03 18.25
CA ARG A 20 7.21 0.14 18.65
C ARG A 20 6.36 0.88 17.62
N ARG A 21 6.91 1.91 16.97
CA ARG A 21 6.23 2.61 15.85
C ARG A 21 6.09 1.74 14.59
N ALA A 22 6.94 0.72 14.43
CA ALA A 22 6.86 -0.24 13.33
C ALA A 22 5.85 -1.40 13.56
N ARG A 23 5.29 -1.57 14.77
CA ARG A 23 4.46 -2.73 15.16
C ARG A 23 3.00 -2.73 14.64
N GLY A 24 2.66 -1.93 13.64
CA GLY A 24 1.35 -2.01 12.98
C GLY A 24 0.12 -1.68 13.84
N ARG A 25 0.29 -1.09 15.04
CA ARG A 25 -0.86 -0.59 15.82
C ARG A 25 -1.46 0.62 15.13
N TYR A 26 -2.79 0.69 15.12
CA TYR A 26 -3.54 1.73 14.42
C TYR A 26 -3.09 1.89 12.96
N ALA A 27 -2.77 0.77 12.31
CA ALA A 27 -2.43 0.76 10.90
C ALA A 27 -3.70 0.83 10.06
N GLU A 28 -3.68 1.72 9.07
CA GLU A 28 -4.76 1.89 8.12
C GLU A 28 -4.26 1.43 6.75
N GLY A 29 -4.88 0.36 6.24
CA GLY A 29 -4.70 -0.13 4.89
C GLY A 29 -5.92 0.21 4.05
N TYR A 30 -5.69 0.69 2.83
CA TYR A 30 -6.76 1.00 1.89
C TYR A 30 -6.57 0.25 0.58
N CYS A 31 -7.65 -0.35 0.09
CA CYS A 31 -7.73 -0.93 -1.24
C CYS A 31 -8.63 -0.04 -2.08
N LEU A 32 -8.12 0.46 -3.20
CA LEU A 32 -8.85 1.32 -4.12
C LEU A 32 -8.82 0.69 -5.50
N ALA A 33 -9.97 0.63 -6.15
CA ALA A 33 -10.08 0.28 -7.56
C ALA A 33 -10.96 1.32 -8.27
N ASN A 34 -10.90 1.28 -9.60
CA ASN A 34 -11.66 2.20 -10.44
C ASN A 34 -13.18 2.09 -10.18
N ASP A 35 -13.70 0.87 -10.15
CA ASP A 35 -15.09 0.57 -9.79
C ASP A 35 -15.17 0.01 -8.36
N LEU A 36 -16.13 0.45 -7.56
CA LEU A 36 -16.37 -0.06 -6.21
C LEU A 36 -16.66 -1.57 -6.20
N GLU A 37 -17.34 -2.09 -7.24
CA GLU A 37 -17.59 -3.52 -7.39
C GLU A 37 -16.26 -4.27 -7.58
N GLN A 38 -15.30 -3.67 -8.28
CA GLN A 38 -13.94 -4.20 -8.44
C GLN A 38 -13.10 -4.05 -7.15
N SER A 39 -13.20 -2.91 -6.45
CA SER A 39 -12.46 -2.61 -5.21
C SER A 39 -12.86 -3.54 -4.07
N THR A 40 -14.17 -3.73 -3.90
CA THR A 40 -14.76 -4.67 -2.93
C THR A 40 -14.56 -6.12 -3.38
N GLY A 41 -14.47 -6.37 -4.69
CA GLY A 41 -14.62 -7.69 -5.28
C GLY A 41 -13.34 -8.51 -5.45
N ARG A 42 -12.19 -7.90 -5.79
CA ARG A 42 -10.98 -8.69 -6.13
C ARG A 42 -9.92 -8.62 -5.06
N VAL A 43 -9.29 -7.45 -4.87
CA VAL A 43 -8.19 -7.30 -3.91
C VAL A 43 -8.69 -7.50 -2.48
N PHE A 44 -9.78 -6.84 -2.10
CA PHE A 44 -10.32 -6.96 -0.75
C PHE A 44 -10.81 -8.39 -0.44
N GLN A 45 -11.51 -9.06 -1.37
CA GLN A 45 -11.91 -10.46 -1.18
C GLN A 45 -10.70 -11.41 -1.10
N ALA A 46 -9.65 -11.17 -1.89
CA ALA A 46 -8.44 -11.98 -1.81
C ALA A 46 -7.79 -11.85 -0.41
N ILE A 47 -7.72 -10.64 0.13
CA ILE A 47 -7.23 -10.39 1.49
C ILE A 47 -8.13 -11.10 2.51
N ALA A 48 -9.45 -10.97 2.40
CA ALA A 48 -10.40 -11.62 3.30
C ALA A 48 -10.20 -13.15 3.31
N ARG A 49 -10.06 -13.77 2.14
CA ARG A 49 -9.79 -15.22 2.01
C ARG A 49 -8.46 -15.62 2.64
N ILE A 50 -7.41 -14.82 2.49
CA ILE A 50 -6.11 -15.06 3.13
C ILE A 50 -6.25 -15.00 4.66
N VAL A 51 -6.99 -14.02 5.18
CA VAL A 51 -7.27 -13.86 6.61
C VAL A 51 -8.04 -15.06 7.15
N GLU A 52 -9.10 -15.50 6.46
CA GLU A 52 -9.92 -16.67 6.84
C GLU A 52 -9.12 -17.98 6.83
N ALA A 53 -8.24 -18.14 5.83
CA ALA A 53 -7.41 -19.33 5.68
C ALA A 53 -6.30 -19.41 6.74
N SER A 54 -5.92 -18.30 7.36
CA SER A 54 -4.87 -18.24 8.37
C SER A 54 -5.43 -18.45 9.78
N PRO A 55 -5.03 -19.52 10.51
CA PRO A 55 -5.49 -19.74 11.88
C PRO A 55 -5.20 -18.57 12.83
N LEU A 56 -4.06 -17.89 12.63
CA LEU A 56 -3.65 -16.74 13.44
C LEU A 56 -4.50 -15.49 13.13
N LEU A 57 -4.80 -15.23 11.85
CA LEU A 57 -5.49 -14.00 11.46
C LEU A 57 -7.00 -14.12 11.66
N ARG A 58 -7.59 -15.28 11.36
CA ARG A 58 -9.05 -15.48 11.50
C ARG A 58 -9.56 -15.27 12.93
N GLU A 59 -8.74 -15.56 13.93
CA GLU A 59 -9.10 -15.41 15.35
C GLU A 59 -9.00 -13.96 15.85
N THR A 60 -8.27 -13.12 15.11
CA THR A 60 -7.97 -11.73 15.50
C THR A 60 -8.65 -10.70 14.61
N ALA A 61 -9.17 -11.12 13.45
CA ALA A 61 -9.80 -10.26 12.47
C ALA A 61 -11.34 -10.34 12.54
N GLN A 62 -11.98 -9.20 12.29
CA GLN A 62 -13.41 -9.09 12.07
C GLN A 62 -13.63 -8.65 10.62
N ILE A 63 -14.16 -9.54 9.79
CA ILE A 63 -14.38 -9.30 8.37
C ILE A 63 -15.82 -8.79 8.18
N MET A 64 -15.94 -7.63 7.55
CA MET A 64 -17.19 -6.99 7.13
C MET A 64 -17.18 -6.84 5.61
N GLN A 65 -18.27 -6.33 5.03
CA GLN A 65 -18.43 -6.21 3.57
C GLN A 65 -17.28 -5.45 2.88
N SER A 66 -16.84 -4.33 3.46
CA SER A 66 -15.81 -3.44 2.90
C SER A 66 -14.70 -3.11 3.88
N LYS A 67 -14.64 -3.81 5.02
CA LYS A 67 -13.67 -3.54 6.08
C LYS A 67 -13.25 -4.82 6.79
N ILE A 68 -11.95 -4.99 7.01
CA ILE A 68 -11.39 -5.98 7.92
C ILE A 68 -10.80 -5.20 9.10
N ALA A 69 -11.30 -5.44 10.30
CA ALA A 69 -10.78 -4.82 11.52
C ALA A 69 -9.94 -5.82 12.31
N PHE A 70 -8.85 -5.36 12.92
CA PHE A 70 -8.02 -6.11 13.86
C PHE A 70 -8.08 -5.42 15.23
N PRO A 71 -9.09 -5.72 16.07
CA PRO A 71 -9.38 -4.94 17.28
C PRO A 71 -8.22 -4.88 18.27
N SER A 72 -7.47 -5.98 18.43
CA SER A 72 -6.32 -6.05 19.33
C SER A 72 -5.18 -5.10 18.94
N ALA A 73 -5.07 -4.76 17.65
CA ALA A 73 -4.10 -3.82 17.12
C ALA A 73 -4.68 -2.42 16.86
N GLY A 74 -6.01 -2.28 16.89
CA GLY A 74 -6.70 -1.08 16.41
C GLY A 74 -6.49 -0.82 14.91
N ALA A 75 -6.11 -1.84 14.14
CA ALA A 75 -5.76 -1.71 12.72
C ALA A 75 -6.93 -2.10 11.81
N THR A 76 -6.93 -1.59 10.58
CA THR A 76 -8.00 -1.83 9.62
C THR A 76 -7.48 -1.95 8.19
N ILE A 77 -8.14 -2.77 7.38
CA ILE A 77 -8.05 -2.76 5.92
C ILE A 77 -9.44 -2.38 5.40
N THR A 78 -9.54 -1.33 4.59
CA THR A 78 -10.81 -0.80 4.09
C THR A 78 -10.79 -0.75 2.57
N ALA A 79 -11.81 -1.31 1.93
CA ALA A 79 -12.07 -1.10 0.50
C ALA A 79 -12.78 0.24 0.32
N LEU A 80 -12.20 1.12 -0.50
CA LEU A 80 -12.78 2.39 -0.88
C LEU A 80 -13.04 2.41 -2.39
N ALA A 81 -14.13 3.05 -2.78
CA ALA A 81 -14.41 3.38 -4.16
C ALA A 81 -13.62 4.63 -4.59
N SER A 82 -13.42 4.76 -5.91
CA SER A 82 -12.89 5.98 -6.54
C SER A 82 -13.75 7.23 -6.27
N ASP A 83 -15.01 7.06 -5.87
CA ASP A 83 -15.94 8.15 -5.56
C ASP A 83 -16.02 8.50 -4.06
N TYR A 84 -15.18 7.95 -3.19
CA TYR A 84 -15.29 8.20 -1.76
C TYR A 84 -14.80 9.62 -1.37
N ALA A 85 -15.72 10.48 -0.89
CA ALA A 85 -15.41 11.87 -0.49
C ALA A 85 -14.70 12.01 0.87
N GLY A 86 -14.46 10.91 1.59
CA GLY A 86 -13.91 10.91 2.95
C GLY A 86 -12.44 10.47 3.05
N ALA A 87 -11.72 10.41 1.93
CA ALA A 87 -10.32 10.02 1.90
C ALA A 87 -9.38 11.10 2.49
N ALA A 88 -9.76 12.37 2.33
CA ALA A 88 -9.09 13.52 2.92
C ALA A 88 -8.99 13.40 4.46
N GLY A 89 -7.76 13.44 4.97
CA GLY A 89 -7.46 13.36 6.40
C GLY A 89 -7.19 11.94 6.94
N SER A 90 -7.17 10.92 6.08
CA SER A 90 -6.71 9.58 6.45
C SER A 90 -5.22 9.56 6.84
N ASN A 91 -4.80 8.55 7.61
CA ASN A 91 -3.40 8.36 8.02
C ASN A 91 -2.87 6.99 7.55
N PRO A 92 -2.84 6.73 6.23
CA PRO A 92 -2.56 5.42 5.69
C PRO A 92 -1.15 4.93 6.02
N THR A 93 -1.08 3.67 6.43
CA THR A 93 0.17 2.87 6.42
C THR A 93 0.43 2.32 5.04
N ILE A 94 -0.62 1.88 4.35
CA ILE A 94 -0.54 1.39 2.99
C ILE A 94 -1.79 1.78 2.21
N VAL A 95 -1.58 2.25 1.00
CA VAL A 95 -2.63 2.49 0.01
C VAL A 95 -2.32 1.62 -1.21
N VAL A 96 -3.29 0.82 -1.64
CA VAL A 96 -3.18 -0.03 -2.82
C VAL A 96 -4.16 0.47 -3.87
N PHE A 97 -3.64 0.97 -4.98
CA PHE A 97 -4.41 1.30 -6.18
C PHE A 97 -4.31 0.14 -7.17
N ASP A 98 -5.43 -0.51 -7.43
CA ASP A 98 -5.57 -1.55 -8.45
C ASP A 98 -6.22 -1.00 -9.72
N GLU A 99 -5.78 -1.49 -10.87
CA GLU A 99 -6.24 -1.09 -12.20
C GLU A 99 -6.18 0.45 -12.43
N LEU A 100 -5.03 1.08 -12.13
CA LEU A 100 -4.88 2.53 -12.26
C LEU A 100 -5.15 3.06 -13.69
N TRP A 101 -4.97 2.24 -14.72
CA TRP A 101 -5.36 2.57 -16.09
C TRP A 101 -6.84 3.02 -16.20
N GLY A 102 -7.72 2.54 -15.32
CA GLY A 102 -9.14 2.90 -15.32
C GLY A 102 -9.46 4.24 -14.65
N TYR A 103 -8.51 4.87 -13.94
CA TYR A 103 -8.73 6.10 -13.15
C TYR A 103 -8.75 7.34 -14.05
N MET A 104 -9.79 7.46 -14.88
CA MET A 104 -9.88 8.49 -15.93
C MET A 104 -10.72 9.71 -15.52
N SER A 105 -11.45 9.63 -14.39
CA SER A 105 -12.29 10.74 -13.94
C SER A 105 -11.52 11.75 -13.08
N GLU A 106 -11.95 13.01 -13.10
CA GLU A 106 -11.36 14.06 -12.27
C GLU A 106 -11.46 13.73 -10.76
N ARG A 107 -12.53 13.03 -10.36
CA ARG A 107 -12.68 12.53 -8.99
C ARG A 107 -11.67 11.44 -8.64
N ALA A 108 -11.40 10.52 -9.56
CA ALA A 108 -10.40 9.49 -9.37
C ALA A 108 -8.98 10.09 -9.25
N HIS A 109 -8.69 11.15 -10.01
CA HIS A 109 -7.44 11.90 -9.88
C HIS A 109 -7.34 12.60 -8.52
N ARG A 110 -8.40 13.25 -8.04
CA ARG A 110 -8.41 13.86 -6.70
C ARG A 110 -8.17 12.82 -5.61
N LEU A 111 -8.79 11.65 -5.73
CA LEU A 111 -8.56 10.57 -4.77
C LEU A 111 -7.11 10.09 -4.78
N TRP A 112 -6.47 10.01 -5.96
CA TRP A 112 -5.04 9.72 -6.07
C TRP A 112 -4.19 10.79 -5.37
N ASP A 113 -4.52 12.06 -5.53
CA ASP A 113 -3.79 13.18 -4.92
C ASP A 113 -4.01 13.26 -3.40
N GLU A 114 -5.18 12.84 -2.91
CA GLU A 114 -5.50 12.79 -1.49
C GLU A 114 -4.83 11.60 -0.79
N MET A 115 -4.74 10.45 -1.45
CA MET A 115 -4.20 9.21 -0.87
C MET A 115 -2.70 9.07 -1.10
N VAL A 116 -1.94 10.08 -0.66
CA VAL A 116 -0.47 10.10 -0.69
C VAL A 116 0.12 9.48 0.58
N PRO A 117 1.34 8.94 0.51
CA PRO A 117 2.07 8.52 1.71
C PRO A 117 2.19 9.64 2.73
N VAL A 118 1.93 9.32 4.00
CA VAL A 118 1.94 10.30 5.10
C VAL A 118 3.37 10.56 5.56
N PRO A 119 3.86 11.81 5.52
CA PRO A 119 5.26 12.12 5.84
C PRO A 119 5.58 12.00 7.33
N THR A 120 4.58 12.08 8.21
CA THR A 120 4.76 11.97 9.67
C THR A 120 4.75 10.53 10.17
N ARG A 121 4.53 9.55 9.29
CA ARG A 121 4.52 8.13 9.61
C ARG A 121 5.84 7.50 9.18
N ALA A 122 6.44 6.67 10.05
CA ALA A 122 7.72 6.03 9.77
C ALA A 122 7.66 5.09 8.54
N VAL A 123 6.52 4.43 8.36
CA VAL A 123 6.21 3.62 7.18
C VAL A 123 4.84 4.05 6.67
N SER A 124 4.83 4.64 5.47
CA SER A 124 3.65 4.89 4.68
C SER A 124 4.00 4.66 3.22
N VAL A 125 3.27 3.78 2.54
CA VAL A 125 3.58 3.38 1.16
C VAL A 125 2.33 3.42 0.29
N ARG A 126 2.52 3.77 -0.98
CA ARG A 126 1.50 3.64 -2.02
C ARG A 126 1.96 2.61 -3.03
N LEU A 127 1.19 1.54 -3.16
CA LEU A 127 1.39 0.48 -4.14
C LEU A 127 0.37 0.66 -5.26
N THR A 128 0.86 0.71 -6.49
CA THR A 128 0.02 0.75 -7.69
C THR A 128 0.25 -0.52 -8.49
N ILE A 129 -0.83 -1.20 -8.86
CA ILE A 129 -0.81 -2.40 -9.70
C ILE A 129 -1.75 -2.13 -10.87
N THR A 130 -1.27 -2.32 -12.09
CA THR A 130 -2.05 -1.98 -13.30
C THR A 130 -1.49 -2.67 -14.53
N TYR A 131 -2.32 -2.74 -15.56
CA TYR A 131 -1.89 -2.97 -16.94
C TYR A 131 -1.62 -1.62 -17.63
N ALA A 132 -1.00 -1.64 -18.81
CA ALA A 132 -0.62 -0.44 -19.55
C ALA A 132 -1.80 0.42 -20.02
N GLY A 133 -2.97 -0.18 -20.27
CA GLY A 133 -4.10 0.50 -20.93
C GLY A 133 -3.77 0.86 -22.39
N PHE A 134 -4.49 1.85 -22.93
CA PHE A 134 -4.21 2.44 -24.24
C PHE A 134 -3.65 3.85 -24.09
N GLU A 135 -2.80 4.25 -25.05
CA GLU A 135 -2.20 5.59 -25.07
C GLU A 135 -3.27 6.68 -25.18
N GLY A 136 -3.15 7.74 -24.36
CA GLY A 136 -4.11 8.84 -24.34
C GLY A 136 -5.43 8.58 -23.60
N GLU A 137 -5.62 7.42 -22.97
CA GLU A 137 -6.81 7.16 -22.14
C GLU A 137 -6.61 7.54 -20.67
N SER A 138 -5.45 7.20 -20.10
CA SER A 138 -5.14 7.42 -18.68
C SER A 138 -3.95 8.35 -18.51
N ASP A 139 -4.24 9.66 -18.51
CA ASP A 139 -3.22 10.70 -18.30
C ASP A 139 -2.43 10.49 -17.00
N LEU A 140 -3.11 10.03 -15.93
CA LEU A 140 -2.50 9.73 -14.64
C LEU A 140 -1.47 8.61 -14.74
N LEU A 141 -1.85 7.47 -15.32
CA LEU A 141 -0.94 6.34 -15.50
C LEU A 141 0.21 6.70 -16.43
N GLU A 142 -0.10 7.37 -17.54
CA GLU A 142 0.90 7.76 -18.53
C GLU A 142 1.95 8.71 -17.94
N ALA A 143 1.53 9.67 -17.10
CA ALA A 143 2.45 10.55 -16.38
C ALA A 143 3.33 9.78 -15.39
N LEU A 144 2.79 8.82 -14.66
CA LEU A 144 3.57 7.97 -13.73
C LEU A 144 4.56 7.08 -14.47
N TYR A 145 4.14 6.49 -15.58
CA TYR A 145 4.98 5.67 -16.46
C TYR A 145 6.15 6.49 -17.02
N LYS A 146 5.86 7.63 -17.64
CA LYS A 146 6.87 8.55 -18.18
C LYS A 146 7.84 9.03 -17.12
N ARG A 147 7.32 9.39 -15.93
CA ARG A 147 8.16 9.74 -14.79
C ARG A 147 9.04 8.56 -14.41
N GLY A 148 8.47 7.37 -14.23
CA GLY A 148 9.16 6.14 -13.84
C GLY A 148 10.37 5.83 -14.73
N LEU A 149 10.17 5.90 -16.06
CA LEU A 149 11.21 5.65 -17.06
C LEU A 149 12.38 6.65 -17.04
N GLN A 150 12.22 7.83 -16.43
CA GLN A 150 13.31 8.78 -16.24
C GLN A 150 14.25 8.39 -15.09
N GLY A 151 13.90 7.35 -14.32
CA GLY A 151 14.72 6.84 -13.22
C GLY A 151 15.90 5.99 -13.68
N GLU A 152 16.76 5.63 -12.72
CA GLU A 152 17.85 4.67 -12.93
C GLU A 152 17.28 3.25 -13.03
N GLU A 153 17.58 2.52 -14.09
CA GLU A 153 17.27 1.10 -14.20
C GLU A 153 18.24 0.29 -13.32
N VAL A 154 17.76 -0.16 -12.16
CA VAL A 154 18.58 -0.86 -11.14
C VAL A 154 18.54 -2.39 -11.27
N ALA A 155 17.58 -2.90 -12.04
CA ALA A 155 17.45 -4.29 -12.47
C ALA A 155 16.58 -4.32 -13.74
N PRO A 156 16.53 -5.43 -14.50
CA PRO A 156 15.71 -5.49 -15.73
C PRO A 156 14.27 -5.03 -15.47
N SER A 157 13.82 -4.01 -16.21
CA SER A 157 12.48 -3.44 -16.10
C SER A 157 12.15 -2.77 -14.75
N LEU A 158 13.12 -2.60 -13.85
CA LEU A 158 12.96 -2.00 -12.52
C LEU A 158 13.67 -0.65 -12.45
N TYR A 159 12.87 0.41 -12.37
CA TYR A 159 13.32 1.79 -12.40
C TYR A 159 13.19 2.44 -11.02
N ARG A 160 14.25 3.12 -10.57
CA ARG A 160 14.34 3.79 -9.28
C ARG A 160 14.51 5.30 -9.44
N GLN A 161 13.75 6.07 -8.67
CA GLN A 161 13.96 7.51 -8.50
C GLN A 161 13.46 7.98 -7.12
N PRO A 162 13.72 9.23 -6.71
CA PRO A 162 13.19 9.75 -5.45
C PRO A 162 11.66 9.60 -5.36
N GLY A 163 11.20 8.86 -4.37
CA GLY A 163 9.78 8.64 -4.08
C GLY A 163 9.03 7.70 -5.03
N LEU A 164 9.73 6.98 -5.93
CA LEU A 164 9.10 6.00 -6.82
C LEU A 164 10.07 4.85 -7.14
N LEU A 165 9.57 3.63 -6.97
CA LEU A 165 10.17 2.41 -7.49
C LEU A 165 9.12 1.78 -8.43
N MET A 166 9.46 1.62 -9.70
CA MET A 166 8.53 1.16 -10.74
C MET A 166 9.07 -0.09 -11.41
N LEU A 167 8.32 -1.19 -11.31
CA LEU A 167 8.52 -2.35 -12.16
C LEU A 167 7.58 -2.24 -13.37
N TRP A 168 8.13 -2.23 -14.58
CA TRP A 168 7.36 -2.19 -15.81
C TRP A 168 7.92 -3.20 -16.82
N SER A 169 7.24 -4.33 -16.95
CA SER A 169 7.66 -5.44 -17.83
C SER A 169 6.58 -5.77 -18.85
N HIS A 170 7.01 -6.03 -20.09
CA HIS A 170 6.18 -6.59 -21.16
C HIS A 170 6.29 -8.11 -21.26
N GLU A 171 7.19 -8.70 -20.47
CA GLU A 171 7.40 -10.14 -20.37
C GLU A 171 6.92 -10.66 -19.01
N PRO A 172 6.36 -11.88 -18.93
CA PRO A 172 6.03 -12.50 -17.66
C PRO A 172 7.27 -12.63 -16.76
N VAL A 173 7.28 -11.92 -15.64
CA VAL A 173 8.38 -11.96 -14.64
C VAL A 173 8.24 -13.12 -13.66
N ALA A 174 7.05 -13.71 -13.57
CA ALA A 174 6.79 -14.83 -12.67
C ALA A 174 7.31 -16.15 -13.29
N PRO A 175 7.99 -17.01 -12.53
CA PRO A 175 8.55 -18.26 -13.04
C PRO A 175 7.49 -19.34 -13.30
N TRP A 176 6.24 -19.15 -12.88
CA TRP A 176 5.16 -20.08 -13.15
C TRP A 176 4.44 -19.71 -14.46
N PRO A 177 4.07 -20.69 -15.30
CA PRO A 177 3.23 -20.41 -16.46
C PRO A 177 1.92 -19.77 -16.02
N PRO A 178 1.31 -18.89 -16.83
CA PRO A 178 -0.05 -18.48 -16.58
C PRO A 178 -0.93 -19.74 -16.55
N PHE A 179 -1.85 -19.83 -15.58
CA PHE A 179 -2.65 -21.03 -15.27
C PHE A 179 -3.63 -21.50 -16.38
N TRP A 180 -3.43 -21.06 -17.62
CA TRP A 180 -4.11 -21.59 -18.80
C TRP A 180 -3.09 -22.30 -19.69
N ALA A 181 -2.95 -23.61 -19.47
CA ALA A 181 -2.37 -24.56 -20.42
C ALA A 181 -3.20 -25.85 -20.35
#